data_AF-A0A352HN41-F1
#
_entry.id   AF-A0A352HN41-F1
#
_cell.length_a   1.000
_cell.length_b   1.000
_cell.length_c   1.000
_cell.angle_alpha   90.00
_cell.angle_beta   90.00
_cell.angle_gamma   90.00
#
_symmetry.space_group_name_H-M   'P 1'
#
loop_
_entity.id
_entity.type
_entity.pdbx_description
1 polymer ?
#
loop_
_entity_poly.entity_id
_entity_poly.type
_entity_poly.pdbx_seq_one_letter_code
_entity_poly.pdbx_strand_id
1 'polypeptide(L)'
;MNDTELNEAIRGIKQQFFAYRNGILAEQLRAAGSPCHVIFGLNVPQIAAIARQLTPSAELAEALWADKNVRESRLLACYLFPRDTDAARAEQLMLEVQTPEEGDMLCFRLLKHLPEARQLAGKFAASRDALTAYTARSLTRHLE
;
A
#
# COMPACT_ATOMS: atom_id res chain seq x y z
N MET A 1 -10.43 -12.16 -11.70
CA MET A 1 -10.86 -13.16 -10.69
C MET A 1 -12.37 -13.06 -10.52
N ASN A 2 -13.09 -14.15 -10.24
CA ASN A 2 -14.49 -14.04 -9.83
C ASN A 2 -14.61 -13.67 -8.34
N ASP A 3 -15.80 -13.27 -7.88
CA ASP A 3 -16.02 -12.80 -6.51
C ASP A 3 -15.71 -13.88 -5.46
N THR A 4 -15.94 -15.15 -5.76
CA THR A 4 -15.66 -16.26 -4.84
C THR A 4 -14.14 -16.42 -4.65
N GLU A 5 -13.38 -16.46 -5.74
CA GLU A 5 -11.92 -16.55 -5.73
C GLU A 5 -11.28 -15.36 -5.00
N LEU A 6 -11.80 -14.15 -5.22
CA LEU A 6 -11.34 -12.94 -4.55
C LEU A 6 -11.56 -13.02 -3.03
N ASN A 7 -12.75 -13.43 -2.60
CA ASN A 7 -13.06 -13.58 -1.19
C ASN A 7 -12.21 -14.67 -0.52
N GLU A 8 -11.91 -15.76 -1.22
CA GLU A 8 -11.01 -16.81 -0.72
C GLU A 8 -9.56 -16.32 -0.60
N ALA A 9 -9.06 -15.60 -1.59
CA ALA A 9 -7.72 -15.00 -1.54
C ALA A 9 -7.59 -14.02 -0.36
N ILE A 10 -8.56 -13.12 -0.19
CA ILE A 10 -8.58 -12.18 0.94
C ILE A 10 -8.63 -12.93 2.27
N ARG A 11 -9.46 -13.98 2.38
CA ARG A 11 -9.53 -14.82 3.59
C ARG A 11 -8.19 -15.46 3.91
N GLY A 12 -7.52 -16.04 2.91
CA GLY A 12 -6.18 -16.63 3.06
C GLY A 12 -5.14 -15.62 3.52
N ILE A 13 -5.17 -14.41 2.95
CA ILE A 13 -4.29 -13.30 3.38
C ILE A 13 -4.53 -12.93 4.84
N LYS A 14 -5.78 -12.77 5.26
CA LYS A 14 -6.10 -12.44 6.66
C LYS A 14 -5.64 -13.54 7.62
N GLN A 15 -5.75 -14.82 7.24
CA GLN A 15 -5.20 -15.92 8.05
C GLN A 15 -3.68 -15.79 8.23
N GLN A 16 -2.94 -15.42 7.19
CA GLN A 16 -1.51 -15.15 7.29
C GLN A 16 -1.21 -13.94 8.20
N PHE A 17 -2.00 -12.86 8.11
CA PHE A 17 -1.86 -11.72 9.04
C PHE A 17 -2.07 -12.14 10.49
N PHE A 18 -3.05 -13.00 10.77
CA PHE A 18 -3.24 -13.55 12.12
C PHE A 18 -2.08 -14.44 12.57
N ALA A 19 -1.53 -15.25 11.66
CA ALA A 19 -0.41 -16.15 11.98
C ALA A 19 0.87 -15.37 12.34
N TYR A 20 1.14 -14.25 11.67
CA TYR A 20 2.34 -13.43 11.90
C TYR A 20 2.16 -12.27 12.89
N ARG A 21 0.97 -12.13 13.50
CA ARG A 21 0.63 -10.96 14.31
C ARG A 21 1.62 -10.71 15.44
N ASN A 22 1.88 -9.43 15.71
CA ASN A 22 2.69 -8.98 16.83
C ASN A 22 1.94 -7.88 17.59
N GLY A 23 1.37 -8.25 18.74
CA GLY A 23 0.60 -7.33 19.58
C GLY A 23 1.41 -6.15 20.11
N ILE A 24 2.71 -6.34 20.37
CA ILE A 24 3.59 -5.28 20.87
C ILE A 24 3.78 -4.22 19.79
N LEU A 25 4.12 -4.64 18.56
CA LEU A 25 4.29 -3.70 17.44
C LEU A 25 2.96 -3.03 17.10
N ALA A 26 1.85 -3.78 17.12
CA ALA A 26 0.53 -3.21 16.90
C ALA A 26 0.20 -2.11 17.92
N GLU A 27 0.48 -2.33 19.20
CA GLU A 27 0.26 -1.33 20.25
C GLU A 27 1.16 -0.11 20.10
N GLN A 28 2.43 -0.30 19.76
CA GLN A 28 3.36 0.80 19.48
C GLN A 28 2.87 1.68 18.32
N LEU A 29 2.40 1.06 17.22
CA LEU A 29 1.87 1.79 16.06
C LEU A 29 0.57 2.54 16.39
N ARG A 30 -0.30 1.96 17.24
CA ARG A 30 -1.48 2.67 17.75
C ARG A 30 -1.09 3.87 18.61
N ALA A 31 -0.16 3.69 19.54
CA ALA A 31 0.34 4.76 20.40
C ALA A 31 1.02 5.89 19.61
N ALA A 32 1.61 5.57 18.45
CA ALA A 32 2.18 6.53 17.51
C ALA A 32 1.13 7.28 16.65
N GLY A 33 -0.17 7.02 16.84
CA GLY A 33 -1.25 7.74 16.17
C GLY A 33 -1.65 7.18 14.80
N SER A 34 -1.44 5.89 14.55
CA SER A 34 -1.91 5.24 13.31
C SER A 34 -3.42 5.46 13.11
N PRO A 35 -3.87 5.88 11.91
CA PRO A 35 -5.29 6.06 11.62
C PRO A 35 -6.04 4.73 11.40
N CYS A 36 -5.32 3.62 11.18
CA CYS A 36 -5.95 2.31 10.97
C CYS A 36 -6.57 1.75 12.25
N HIS A 37 -7.83 1.33 12.18
CA HIS A 37 -8.57 0.69 13.27
C HIS A 37 -8.00 -0.69 13.63
N VAL A 38 -7.50 -1.41 12.64
CA VAL A 38 -6.93 -2.75 12.78
C VAL A 38 -5.47 -2.72 12.37
N ILE A 39 -4.62 -3.21 13.27
CA ILE A 39 -3.18 -3.36 13.07
C ILE A 39 -2.81 -4.75 13.59
N PHE A 40 -2.35 -5.62 12.70
CA PHE A 40 -1.87 -6.95 13.07
C PHE A 40 -0.44 -6.91 13.61
N GLY A 41 0.33 -5.88 13.27
CA GLY A 41 1.70 -5.68 13.73
C GLY A 41 2.69 -6.48 12.89
N LEU A 42 2.44 -6.65 11.59
CA LEU A 42 3.43 -7.26 10.71
C LEU A 42 4.48 -6.21 10.32
N ASN A 43 5.74 -6.65 10.28
CA ASN A 43 6.82 -5.87 9.70
C ASN A 43 6.87 -6.04 8.16
N VAL A 44 7.62 -5.15 7.50
CA VAL A 44 7.75 -5.15 6.03
C VAL A 44 8.26 -6.50 5.48
N PRO A 45 9.27 -7.16 6.07
CA PRO A 45 9.68 -8.51 5.64
C PRO A 45 8.57 -9.57 5.66
N GLN A 46 7.71 -9.58 6.68
CA GLN A 46 6.58 -10.51 6.78
C GLN A 46 5.53 -10.22 5.70
N ILE A 47 5.19 -8.96 5.47
CA ILE A 47 4.27 -8.56 4.41
C ILE A 47 4.82 -8.97 3.04
N ALA A 48 6.12 -8.75 2.80
CA ALA A 48 6.79 -9.18 1.58
C ALA A 48 6.82 -10.71 1.42
N ALA A 49 6.88 -11.47 2.52
CA ALA A 49 6.80 -12.94 2.47
C ALA A 49 5.42 -13.43 2.02
N ILE A 50 4.34 -12.77 2.46
CA ILE A 50 2.97 -13.04 2.00
C ILE A 50 2.84 -12.66 0.52
N ALA A 51 3.29 -11.47 0.14
CA ALA A 51 3.22 -10.99 -1.24
C ALA A 51 3.88 -11.95 -2.25
N ARG A 52 5.02 -12.56 -1.88
CA ARG A 52 5.74 -13.54 -2.74
C ARG A 52 4.97 -14.82 -3.02
N GLN A 53 3.94 -15.14 -2.24
CA GLN A 53 3.09 -16.31 -2.44
C GLN A 53 1.90 -16.00 -3.35
N LEU A 54 1.72 -14.73 -3.71
CA LEU A 54 0.60 -14.23 -4.49
C LEU A 54 1.08 -13.78 -5.86
N THR A 55 0.19 -13.86 -6.84
CA THR A 55 0.40 -13.22 -8.14
C THR A 55 -0.19 -11.81 -8.10
N PRO A 56 0.55 -10.76 -8.53
CA PRO A 56 -0.02 -9.42 -8.67
C PRO A 56 -1.31 -9.44 -9.50
N SER A 57 -2.33 -8.74 -9.01
CA SER A 57 -3.66 -8.64 -9.62
C SER A 57 -4.25 -7.30 -9.24
N ALA A 58 -4.75 -6.56 -10.24
CA ALA A 58 -5.41 -5.29 -9.99
C ALA A 58 -6.61 -5.49 -9.06
N GLU A 59 -7.44 -6.51 -9.29
CA GLU A 59 -8.65 -6.76 -8.50
C GLU A 59 -8.34 -7.04 -7.03
N LEU A 60 -7.33 -7.88 -6.75
CA LEU A 60 -6.91 -8.18 -5.38
C LEU A 60 -6.26 -6.97 -4.70
N ALA A 61 -5.40 -6.25 -5.44
CA ALA A 61 -4.76 -5.05 -4.93
C ALA A 61 -5.78 -3.96 -4.59
N GLU A 62 -6.77 -3.73 -5.46
CA GLU A 62 -7.86 -2.77 -5.23
C GLU A 62 -8.70 -3.15 -4.02
N ALA A 63 -9.06 -4.43 -3.86
CA ALA A 63 -9.83 -4.87 -2.70
C ALA A 63 -9.08 -4.65 -1.37
N LEU A 64 -7.77 -4.91 -1.36
CA LEU A 64 -6.92 -4.67 -0.19
C LEU A 64 -6.67 -3.17 0.04
N TRP A 65 -6.53 -2.39 -1.03
CA TRP A 65 -6.37 -0.94 -0.97
C TRP A 65 -7.64 -0.27 -0.46
N ALA A 66 -8.83 -0.74 -0.86
CA ALA A 66 -10.10 -0.23 -0.36
C ALA A 66 -10.29 -0.46 1.17
N ASP A 67 -9.62 -1.46 1.75
CA ASP A 67 -9.63 -1.77 3.19
C ASP A 67 -8.75 -0.82 4.00
N LYS A 68 -9.13 0.46 4.00
CA LYS A 68 -8.49 1.60 4.70
C LYS A 68 -8.38 1.41 6.22
N ASN A 69 -9.17 0.50 6.78
CA ASN A 69 -9.19 0.25 8.22
C ASN A 69 -8.05 -0.68 8.68
N VAL A 70 -7.42 -1.41 7.75
CA VAL A 70 -6.40 -2.43 8.08
C VAL A 70 -5.07 -2.05 7.45
N ARG A 71 -4.09 -1.70 8.29
CA ARG A 71 -2.75 -1.29 7.87
C ARG A 71 -2.10 -2.31 6.94
N GLU A 72 -2.07 -3.58 7.33
CA GLU A 72 -1.41 -4.63 6.56
C GLU A 72 -2.06 -4.87 5.18
N SER A 73 -3.37 -4.64 5.04
CA SER A 73 -4.05 -4.71 3.73
C SER A 73 -3.49 -3.65 2.79
N ARG A 74 -3.44 -2.40 3.26
CA ARG A 74 -2.95 -1.24 2.49
C ARG A 74 -1.49 -1.42 2.07
N LEU A 75 -0.64 -1.86 2.98
CA LEU A 75 0.77 -2.11 2.67
C LEU A 75 0.97 -3.30 1.72
N LEU A 76 0.18 -4.37 1.87
CA LEU A 76 0.24 -5.52 0.96
C LEU A 76 -0.24 -5.15 -0.45
N ALA A 77 -1.28 -4.33 -0.57
CA ALA A 77 -1.79 -3.87 -1.86
C ALA A 77 -0.70 -3.23 -2.73
N CYS A 78 0.20 -2.44 -2.14
CA CYS A 78 1.35 -1.84 -2.85
C CYS A 78 2.26 -2.87 -3.54
N TYR A 79 2.32 -4.12 -3.06
CA TYR A 79 3.07 -5.20 -3.71
C TYR A 79 2.31 -5.86 -4.87
N LEU A 80 0.98 -5.77 -4.85
CA LEU A 80 0.10 -6.55 -5.72
C LEU A 80 -0.44 -5.73 -6.88
N PHE A 81 -0.35 -4.40 -6.83
CA PHE A 81 -0.66 -3.57 -7.99
C PHE A 81 0.26 -3.94 -9.17
N PRO A 82 -0.30 -4.25 -10.34
CA PRO A 82 0.48 -4.57 -11.54
C PRO A 82 1.32 -3.38 -12.02
N ARG A 83 2.45 -3.65 -12.68
CA ARG A 83 3.35 -2.60 -13.20
C ARG A 83 2.83 -1.91 -14.47
N ASP A 84 1.77 -2.43 -15.05
CA ASP A 84 0.98 -1.83 -16.12
C ASP A 84 -0.25 -1.07 -15.58
N THR A 85 -0.29 -0.76 -14.27
CA THR A 85 -1.28 0.16 -13.69
C THR A 85 -1.27 1.48 -14.47
N ASP A 86 -2.43 1.91 -14.95
CA ASP A 86 -2.53 3.10 -15.78
C ASP A 86 -2.24 4.40 -15.01
N ALA A 87 -1.86 5.44 -15.74
CA ALA A 87 -1.48 6.73 -15.20
C ALA A 87 -2.57 7.38 -14.32
N ALA A 88 -3.84 7.26 -14.73
CA ALA A 88 -4.95 7.87 -14.00
C ALA A 88 -5.16 7.16 -12.67
N ARG A 89 -5.07 5.83 -12.65
CA ARG A 89 -5.16 5.08 -11.40
C ARG A 89 -3.96 5.32 -10.51
N ALA A 90 -2.74 5.35 -11.05
CA ALA A 90 -1.53 5.67 -10.29
C ALA A 90 -1.62 7.02 -9.57
N GLU A 91 -2.18 8.03 -10.25
CA GLU A 91 -2.51 9.32 -9.64
C GLU A 91 -3.53 9.18 -8.50
N GLN A 92 -4.64 8.47 -8.72
CA GLN A 92 -5.63 8.26 -7.66
C GLN A 92 -5.06 7.53 -6.45
N LEU A 93 -4.20 6.52 -6.66
CA LEU A 93 -3.52 5.82 -5.57
C LEU A 93 -2.69 6.80 -4.72
N MET A 94 -1.94 7.71 -5.34
CA MET A 94 -1.18 8.73 -4.60
C MET A 94 -2.09 9.65 -3.77
N LEU A 95 -3.24 10.05 -4.31
CA LEU A 95 -4.21 10.91 -3.64
C LEU A 95 -4.99 10.20 -2.52
N GLU A 96 -5.08 8.87 -2.59
CA GLU A 96 -5.79 8.04 -1.60
C GLU A 96 -4.91 7.59 -0.43
N VAL A 97 -3.61 7.89 -0.44
CA VAL A 97 -2.67 7.59 0.65
C VAL A 97 -3.17 8.23 1.96
N GLN A 98 -3.12 7.46 3.05
CA GLN A 98 -3.60 7.88 4.38
C GLN A 98 -2.49 8.07 5.40
N THR A 99 -1.31 7.50 5.13
CA THR A 99 -0.15 7.62 6.01
C THR A 99 1.15 7.80 5.22
N PRO A 100 2.17 8.43 5.80
CA PRO A 100 3.51 8.48 5.20
C PRO A 100 4.04 7.09 4.82
N GLU A 101 3.76 6.07 5.64
CA GLU A 101 4.19 4.69 5.40
C GLU A 101 3.56 4.09 4.13
N GLU A 102 2.25 4.31 3.92
CA GLU A 102 1.59 3.93 2.67
C GLU A 102 2.21 4.64 1.47
N GLY A 103 2.46 5.95 1.58
CA GLY A 103 3.08 6.74 0.52
C GLY A 103 4.47 6.21 0.14
N ASP A 104 5.33 5.99 1.13
CA ASP A 104 6.66 5.43 0.91
C ASP A 104 6.60 4.03 0.30
N MET A 105 5.71 3.17 0.80
CA MET A 105 5.55 1.81 0.26
C MET A 105 5.02 1.83 -1.19
N LEU A 106 4.04 2.68 -1.48
CA LEU A 106 3.45 2.85 -2.80
C LEU A 106 4.49 3.37 -3.80
N CYS A 107 5.28 4.39 -3.42
CA CYS A 107 6.38 4.90 -4.23
C CYS A 107 7.44 3.83 -4.49
N PHE A 108 7.85 3.11 -3.44
CA PHE A 108 8.91 2.13 -3.53
C PHE A 108 8.52 0.88 -4.33
N ARG A 109 7.27 0.42 -4.24
CA ARG A 109 6.81 -0.84 -4.84
C ARG A 109 6.16 -0.68 -6.20
N LEU A 110 5.47 0.42 -6.44
CA LEU A 110 4.71 0.65 -7.66
C LEU A 110 5.20 1.88 -8.42
N LEU A 111 4.99 3.09 -7.86
CA LEU A 111 5.01 4.31 -8.67
C LEU A 111 6.35 4.58 -9.35
N LYS A 112 7.49 4.30 -8.70
CA LYS A 112 8.82 4.52 -9.30
C LYS A 112 9.08 3.67 -10.54
N HIS A 113 8.31 2.61 -10.74
CA HIS A 113 8.43 1.70 -11.88
C HIS A 113 7.50 2.07 -13.04
N LEU A 114 6.60 3.03 -12.84
CA LEU A 114 5.66 3.46 -13.87
C LEU A 114 6.29 4.54 -14.77
N PRO A 115 5.94 4.60 -16.07
CA PRO A 115 6.43 5.63 -16.99
C PRO A 115 6.17 7.07 -16.50
N GLU A 116 5.07 7.30 -15.79
CA GLU A 116 4.58 8.61 -15.37
C GLU A 116 5.18 9.06 -14.02
N ALA A 117 6.08 8.29 -13.42
CA ALA A 117 6.61 8.54 -12.08
C ALA A 117 7.14 9.97 -11.90
N ARG A 118 7.93 10.46 -12.87
CA ARG A 118 8.49 11.83 -12.84
C ARG A 118 7.40 12.90 -12.97
N GLN A 119 6.39 12.64 -13.79
CA GLN A 119 5.25 13.55 -13.97
C GLN A 119 4.45 13.65 -12.67
N LEU A 120 4.13 12.53 -12.02
CA LEU A 120 3.41 12.50 -10.74
C LEU A 120 4.19 13.22 -9.65
N ALA A 121 5.48 12.93 -9.52
CA ALA A 121 6.34 13.57 -8.53
C ALA A 121 6.36 15.11 -8.70
N GLY A 122 6.56 15.60 -9.93
CA GLY A 122 6.56 17.02 -10.22
C GLY A 122 5.19 17.69 -10.02
N LYS A 123 4.12 17.04 -10.47
CA LYS A 123 2.74 17.54 -10.36
C LYS A 123 2.32 17.79 -8.92
N PHE A 124 2.72 16.91 -8.00
CA PHE A 124 2.22 16.90 -6.63
C PHE A 124 3.22 17.39 -5.57
N ALA A 125 4.48 17.66 -5.91
CA ALA A 125 5.50 18.11 -4.96
C ALA A 125 5.10 19.36 -4.14
N ALA A 126 4.30 20.25 -4.74
CA ALA A 126 3.78 21.47 -4.13
C ALA A 126 2.26 21.41 -3.82
N SER A 127 1.70 20.20 -3.70
CA SER A 127 0.30 20.03 -3.31
C SER A 127 0.02 20.71 -1.96
N ARG A 128 -1.18 21.27 -1.81
CA ARG A 128 -1.65 21.85 -0.53
C ARG A 128 -1.96 20.76 0.50
N ASP A 129 -2.29 19.56 0.03
CA ASP A 129 -2.42 18.40 0.89
C ASP A 129 -1.03 17.91 1.30
N ALA A 130 -0.74 17.96 2.59
CA ALA A 130 0.60 17.71 3.12
C ALA A 130 1.09 16.28 2.82
N LEU A 131 0.18 15.31 2.84
CA LEU A 131 0.49 13.91 2.63
C LEU A 131 0.74 13.61 1.15
N THR A 132 -0.09 14.13 0.25
CA THR A 132 0.14 14.09 -1.20
C THR A 132 1.49 14.71 -1.55
N ALA A 133 1.79 15.88 -1.00
CA ALA A 133 3.07 16.54 -1.22
C ALA A 133 4.25 15.74 -0.64
N TYR A 134 4.07 15.09 0.50
CA TYR A 134 5.05 14.18 1.08
C TYR A 134 5.32 12.98 0.17
N THR A 135 4.27 12.29 -0.29
CA THR A 135 4.36 11.12 -1.17
C THR A 135 5.05 11.49 -2.49
N ALA A 136 4.72 12.64 -3.07
CA ALA A 136 5.38 13.14 -4.27
C ALA A 136 6.88 13.38 -4.08
N ARG A 137 7.28 13.99 -2.96
CA ARG A 137 8.71 14.15 -2.61
C ARG A 137 9.39 12.81 -2.36
N SER A 138 8.69 11.85 -1.76
CA SER A 138 9.21 10.49 -1.57
C SER A 138 9.45 9.78 -2.90
N LEU A 139 8.53 9.94 -3.85
CA LEU A 139 8.70 9.46 -5.22
C LEU A 139 9.94 10.06 -5.88
N THR A 140 10.17 11.37 -5.74
CA THR A 140 11.39 12.01 -6.27
C THR A 140 12.66 11.33 -5.76
N ARG A 141 12.76 11.06 -4.44
CA ARG A 141 13.93 10.39 -3.84
C ARG A 141 14.19 8.98 -4.38
N HIS A 142 13.17 8.31 -4.91
CA HIS A 142 13.31 6.97 -5.51
C HIS A 142 13.66 7.00 -7.00
N LEU A 143 13.63 8.17 -7.64
CA LEU A 143 13.93 8.37 -9.06
C LEU A 143 15.33 8.95 -9.32
N GLU A 144 16.01 9.37 -8.26
CA GLU A 144 17.43 9.75 -8.22
C GLU A 144 18.33 8.51 -8.21
#